data_AF-A0A257UD08-F1
#
_entry.id   AF-A0A257UD08-F1
#
_cell.length_a   1.000
_cell.length_b   1.000
_cell.length_c   1.000
_cell.angle_alpha   90.00
_cell.angle_beta   90.00
_cell.angle_gamma   90.00
#
_symmetry.space_group_name_H-M   'P 1'
#
loop_
_entity.id
_entity.type
_entity.pdbx_description
1 polymer ?
#
loop_
_entity_poly.entity_id
_entity_poly.type
_entity_poly.pdbx_seq_one_letter_code
_entity_poly.pdbx_strand_id
1 'polypeptide(L)'
;METIVRNVRDLGEIDRSLFERVIGHPLGENAQLVIQVKNAAPRAAATSRKLPAWCNVYEGLSESEIDDLDQAIVRNHSGREFSYSYVPQ
;
A
#
# COMPACT_ATOMS: atom_id res chain seq x y z
N MET A 1 10.91 2.32 -20.86
CA MET A 1 11.13 3.13 -19.65
C MET A 1 10.61 4.51 -19.98
N GLU A 2 9.63 4.99 -19.24
CA GLU A 2 9.05 6.32 -19.46
C GLU A 2 9.50 7.23 -18.32
N THR A 3 9.92 8.45 -18.66
CA THR A 3 10.34 9.45 -17.68
C THR A 3 9.39 10.63 -17.78
N ILE A 4 8.68 10.92 -16.67
CA ILE A 4 7.75 12.03 -16.58
C ILE A 4 8.45 13.12 -15.75
N VAL A 5 8.66 14.28 -16.38
CA VAL A 5 9.25 15.44 -15.73
C VAL A 5 8.17 16.51 -15.56
N ARG A 6 7.90 16.89 -14.32
CA ARG A 6 6.91 17.93 -13.95
C ARG A 6 7.57 18.97 -13.07
N ASN A 7 7.30 20.24 -13.32
CA ASN A 7 7.70 21.28 -12.39
C ASN A 7 6.68 21.35 -11.25
N VAL A 8 7.13 21.58 -10.02
CA VAL A 8 6.23 21.59 -8.85
C VAL A 8 5.22 22.73 -8.91
N ARG A 9 5.56 23.87 -9.51
CA ARG A 9 4.62 24.98 -9.72
C ARG A 9 3.44 24.65 -10.64
N ASP A 10 3.61 23.66 -11.51
CA ASP A 10 2.61 23.21 -12.48
C ASP A 10 1.75 22.06 -11.91
N LEU A 11 1.98 21.66 -10.66
CA LEU A 11 1.16 20.68 -9.93
C LEU A 11 0.03 21.39 -9.19
N GLY A 12 -1.17 20.79 -9.23
CA GLY A 12 -2.26 21.21 -8.35
C GLY A 12 -1.91 20.96 -6.88
N GLU A 13 -2.59 21.64 -5.96
CA GLU A 13 -2.35 21.54 -4.52
C GLU A 13 -2.51 20.10 -3.99
N ILE A 14 -3.48 19.36 -4.55
CA ILE A 14 -3.74 17.96 -4.21
C ILE A 14 -2.56 17.07 -4.65
N ASP A 15 -2.14 17.18 -5.90
CA ASP A 15 -1.01 16.40 -6.44
C ASP A 15 0.28 16.71 -5.68
N ARG A 16 0.55 17.99 -5.40
CA ARG A 16 1.71 18.42 -4.60
C ARG A 16 1.72 17.75 -3.23
N SER A 17 0.61 17.81 -2.51
CA SER A 17 0.50 17.22 -1.17
C SER A 17 0.71 15.70 -1.18
N LEU A 18 0.24 15.02 -2.23
CA LEU A 18 0.47 13.58 -2.41
C LEU A 18 1.96 13.27 -2.64
N PHE A 19 2.63 14.03 -3.51
CA PHE A 19 4.06 13.83 -3.75
C PHE A 19 4.91 14.16 -2.52
N GLU A 20 4.58 15.22 -1.78
CA GLU A 20 5.24 15.55 -0.51
C GLU A 20 5.13 14.41 0.50
N ARG A 21 3.96 13.75 0.57
CA ARG A 21 3.76 12.58 1.44
C ARG A 21 4.56 11.36 1.00
N VAL A 22 4.67 11.12 -0.31
CA VAL A 22 5.45 9.99 -0.86
C VAL A 22 6.95 10.21 -0.66
N ILE A 23 7.40 11.44 -0.83
CA ILE A 23 8.81 11.82 -0.75
C ILE A 23 9.25 12.04 0.71
N GLY A 24 8.32 12.40 1.59
CA GLY A 24 8.56 12.59 3.03
C GLY A 24 9.10 13.97 3.39
N HIS A 25 9.09 14.93 2.46
CA HIS A 25 9.50 16.31 2.70
C HIS A 25 8.69 17.29 1.82
N PRO A 26 8.51 18.55 2.26
CA PRO A 26 7.83 19.55 1.45
C PRO A 26 8.58 19.79 0.14
N LEU A 27 7.83 20.05 -0.93
CA LEU A 27 8.37 20.35 -2.25
C LEU A 27 8.42 21.87 -2.41
N GLY A 28 9.60 22.41 -2.70
CA GLY A 28 9.77 23.84 -2.99
C GLY A 28 9.13 24.22 -4.33
N GLU A 29 8.69 25.48 -4.47
CA GLU A 29 8.02 25.97 -5.68
C GLU A 29 8.90 25.91 -6.94
N ASN A 30 10.23 25.96 -6.76
CA ASN A 30 11.22 25.86 -7.83
C ASN A 30 11.78 24.44 -8.02
N ALA A 31 11.23 23.45 -7.32
CA ALA A 31 11.68 22.07 -7.44
C ALA A 31 11.13 21.41 -8.73
N GLN A 32 11.87 20.41 -9.21
CA GLN A 32 11.47 19.61 -10.35
C GLN A 32 11.28 18.15 -9.91
N LEU A 33 10.12 17.59 -10.26
CA LEU A 33 9.76 16.22 -9.97
C LEU A 33 10.09 15.34 -11.18
N VAL A 34 10.91 14.31 -10.98
CA VAL A 34 11.31 13.36 -12.02
C VAL A 34 10.83 11.97 -11.63
N ILE A 35 9.76 11.48 -12.28
CA ILE A 35 9.19 10.16 -12.04
C ILE A 35 9.71 9.21 -13.12
N GLN A 36 10.40 8.16 -12.71
CA GLN A 36 10.83 7.08 -13.60
C GLN A 36 9.87 5.91 -13.50
N VAL A 37 9.06 5.70 -14.55
CA VAL A 37 8.17 4.55 -14.64
C VAL A 37 8.98 3.36 -15.14
N LYS A 38 9.35 2.50 -14.19
CA LYS A 38 9.92 1.19 -14.48
C LYS A 38 8.77 0.21 -14.64
N ASN A 39 8.60 -0.30 -15.86
CA ASN A 39 7.69 -1.40 -16.10
C ASN A 39 8.36 -2.66 -15.53
N ALA A 40 8.09 -2.95 -14.27
CA ALA A 40 8.50 -4.21 -13.69
C ALA A 40 7.73 -5.30 -14.45
N ALA A 41 8.44 -6.29 -15.00
CA ALA A 41 7.78 -7.48 -15.51
C ALA A 41 6.81 -7.99 -14.43
N PRO A 42 5.59 -8.45 -14.79
CA PRO A 42 4.68 -9.02 -13.81
C PRO A 42 5.49 -10.07 -13.05
N ARG A 43 5.67 -9.84 -11.74
CA ARG A 43 6.45 -10.72 -10.90
C ARG A 43 5.80 -12.09 -11.05
N ALA A 44 6.44 -12.98 -11.80
CA ALA A 44 5.99 -14.35 -11.93
C ALA A 44 5.75 -14.84 -10.50
N ALA A 45 4.52 -15.28 -10.21
CA ALA A 45 4.17 -15.84 -8.92
C ALA A 45 5.29 -16.81 -8.56
N ALA A 46 6.01 -16.49 -7.48
CA ALA A 46 7.25 -17.18 -7.17
C ALA A 46 6.95 -18.68 -7.13
N THR A 47 7.53 -19.42 -8.07
CA THR A 47 7.40 -20.88 -8.17
C THR A 47 7.76 -21.46 -6.81
N SER A 48 6.75 -21.92 -6.07
CA SER A 48 6.78 -22.73 -4.84
C SER A 48 8.16 -22.89 -4.20
N ARG A 49 8.81 -21.79 -3.80
CA ARG A 49 9.90 -21.88 -2.84
C ARG A 49 9.20 -22.17 -1.53
N LYS A 50 9.37 -23.39 -1.01
CA LYS A 50 8.90 -23.78 0.33
C LYS A 50 9.17 -22.59 1.25
N LEU A 51 8.10 -21.95 1.71
CA LEU A 51 8.24 -20.80 2.57
C LEU A 51 9.00 -21.26 3.82
N PRO A 52 9.93 -20.45 4.34
CA PRO A 52 10.61 -20.76 5.58
C PRO A 52 9.60 -21.03 6.70
N ALA A 53 9.96 -21.85 7.70
CA ALA A 53 9.06 -22.22 8.79
C ALA A 53 8.48 -20.99 9.53
N TRP A 54 9.25 -19.90 9.67
CA TRP A 54 8.78 -18.66 10.28
C TRP A 54 7.62 -17.97 9.52
N CYS A 55 7.35 -18.32 8.26
CA CYS A 55 6.16 -17.83 7.53
C CYS A 55 4.88 -18.56 7.91
N ASN A 56 4.96 -19.66 8.65
CA ASN A 56 3.79 -20.34 9.19
C ASN A 56 3.35 -19.63 10.47
N VAL A 57 2.57 -18.55 10.29
CA VAL A 57 2.05 -17.73 11.40
C VAL A 57 1.17 -18.48 12.39
N TYR A 58 0.67 -19.67 12.02
CA TYR A 58 -0.12 -20.55 12.88
C TYR A 58 0.70 -21.71 13.45
N GLU A 59 2.01 -21.74 13.24
CA GLU A 59 2.88 -22.79 13.79
C GLU A 59 2.88 -22.74 15.31
N GLY A 60 2.49 -23.86 15.94
CA GLY A 60 2.41 -23.98 17.40
C GLY A 60 1.06 -23.56 18.00
N LEU A 61 0.10 -23.12 17.18
CA LEU A 61 -1.27 -22.88 17.62
C LEU A 61 -2.16 -24.09 17.35
N SER A 62 -3.05 -24.37 18.29
CA SER A 62 -4.11 -25.37 18.15
C SER A 62 -5.25 -24.81 17.29
N GLU A 63 -6.04 -25.68 16.65
CA GLU A 63 -7.19 -25.23 15.82
C GLU A 63 -8.16 -24.33 16.59
N SER A 64 -8.36 -24.57 17.90
CA SER A 64 -9.18 -23.73 18.77
C SER A 64 -8.61 -22.33 19.01
N GLU A 65 -7.29 -22.17 19.02
CA GLU A 65 -6.62 -20.87 19.17
C GLU A 65 -6.67 -20.07 17.87
N ILE A 66 -6.66 -20.77 16.72
CA ILE A 66 -6.86 -20.17 15.40
C ILE A 66 -8.28 -19.63 15.27
N ASP A 67 -9.29 -20.39 15.74
CA ASP A 67 -10.69 -19.97 15.71
C ASP A 67 -10.96 -18.74 16.60
N ASP A 68 -10.38 -18.71 17.81
CA ASP A 68 -10.47 -17.54 18.70
C ASP A 68 -9.85 -16.28 18.07
N LEU A 69 -8.71 -16.44 17.39
CA LEU A 69 -8.05 -15.34 16.68
C LEU A 69 -8.90 -14.82 15.51
N ASP A 70 -9.51 -15.70 14.73
CA ASP A 70 -10.39 -15.32 13.62
C ASP A 70 -11.63 -14.58 14.17
N GLN A 71 -12.24 -15.10 15.23
CA GLN A 71 -13.36 -14.42 15.90
C GLN A 71 -12.97 -13.03 16.43
N ALA A 72 -11.77 -12.88 16.99
CA ALA A 72 -11.26 -11.59 17.45
C ALA A 72 -11.06 -10.60 16.28
N ILE A 73 -10.56 -11.07 15.13
CA ILE A 73 -10.38 -10.26 13.92
C ILE A 73 -11.74 -9.81 13.35
N VAL A 74 -12.69 -10.74 13.20
CA VAL A 74 -14.05 -10.47 12.70
C VAL A 74 -14.77 -9.48 13.61
N ARG A 75 -14.64 -9.64 14.93
CA ARG A 75 -15.24 -8.74 15.92
C ARG A 75 -14.65 -7.33 15.86
N ASN A 76 -13.34 -7.21 15.62
CA ASN A 76 -12.67 -5.91 15.48
C ASN A 76 -13.05 -5.22 14.15
N HIS A 77 -13.16 -5.98 13.07
CA HIS A 77 -13.59 -5.47 11.76
C HIS A 77 -15.06 -5.04 11.75
N SER A 78 -15.94 -5.75 12.46
CA SER A 78 -17.36 -5.42 12.58
C SER A 78 -17.62 -4.11 13.36
N GLY A 79 -16.68 -3.70 14.23
CA GLY A 79 -16.74 -2.42 14.95
C GLY A 79 -16.10 -1.25 14.18
N ARG A 80 -15.44 -1.55 13.06
CA ARG A 80 -14.72 -0.57 12.23
C ARG A 80 -15.41 -0.50 10.87
N GLU A 81 -16.67 -0.06 10.88
CA GLU A 81 -17.34 0.45 9.68
C GLU A 81 -16.52 1.63 9.15
N PHE A 82 -15.58 1.31 8.27
CA PHE A 82 -14.93 2.22 7.36
C PHE A 82 -16.05 2.84 6.51
N SER A 83 -16.44 4.08 6.83
CA SER A 83 -17.16 4.95 5.91
C SER A 83 -16.33 5.13 4.64
N TYR A 84 -16.54 4.28 3.65
CA TYR A 84 -16.31 4.61 2.26
C TYR A 84 -17.63 5.15 1.72
N SER A 85 -17.81 6.47 1.77
CA SER A 85 -18.86 7.14 1.00
C SER A 85 -18.59 6.91 -0.48
N TYR A 86 -19.39 6.03 -1.08
CA TYR A 86 -19.51 5.86 -2.52
C TYR A 86 -20.29 7.06 -3.07
N VAL A 87 -19.66 7.90 -3.88
CA VAL A 87 -20.32 8.97 -4.64
C VAL A 87 -20.53 8.44 -6.06
N PRO A 88 -21.77 8.06 -6.46
CA PRO A 88 -22.05 7.75 -7.85
C PRO A 88 -22.08 9.05 -8.68
N GLN A 89 -21.44 9.01 -9.85
CA GLN A 89 -21.66 9.97 -10.94
C GLN A 89 -23.06 9.81 -11.53
#